data_AF-A0A5N5F5X0-F1
#
_entry.id   AF-A0A5N5F5X0-F1
#
_cell.length_a   1.000
_cell.length_b   1.000
_cell.length_c   1.000
_cell.angle_alpha   90.00
_cell.angle_beta   90.00
_cell.angle_gamma   90.00
#
_symmetry.space_group_name_H-M   'P 1'
#
loop_
_entity.id
_entity.type
_entity.pdbx_description
1 polymer ?
#
loop_
_entity_poly.entity_id
_entity_poly.type
_entity_poly.pdbx_seq_one_letter_code
_entity_poly.pdbx_strand_id
1 'polypeptide(L)'
;MMAGHTTCMFIYASLMIITILLTSSAATIADDTIPIPSDGSQVASWFDNNVKTYNERKSKLDPALVASEHAPQVIKVSLAKHLPA
;
A
#
# COMPACT_ATOMS: atom_id res chain seq x y z
N MET A 1 -49.05 -11.64 14.01
CA MET A 1 -48.36 -10.92 12.91
C MET A 1 -46.99 -10.45 13.41
N MET A 2 -45.93 -11.23 13.18
CA MET A 2 -44.53 -10.82 13.46
C MET A 2 -43.56 -11.21 12.34
N ALA A 3 -44.08 -11.64 11.18
CA ALA A 3 -43.28 -12.06 10.04
C ALA A 3 -42.57 -10.90 9.31
N GLY A 4 -43.04 -9.66 9.49
CA GLY A 4 -42.46 -8.47 8.84
C GLY A 4 -41.09 -8.07 9.39
N HIS A 5 -40.88 -8.19 10.70
CA HIS A 5 -39.64 -7.74 11.35
C HIS A 5 -38.45 -8.62 10.98
N THR A 6 -38.63 -9.94 11.01
CA THR A 6 -37.56 -10.90 10.69
C THR A 6 -37.19 -10.84 9.19
N THR A 7 -38.18 -10.68 8.32
CA THR A 7 -37.96 -10.54 6.87
C THR A 7 -37.17 -9.27 6.55
N CYS A 8 -37.49 -8.15 7.19
CA CYS A 8 -36.77 -6.89 7.02
C CYS A 8 -35.31 -7.00 7.48
N MET A 9 -35.08 -7.64 8.63
CA MET A 9 -33.73 -7.91 9.16
C MET A 9 -32.88 -8.76 8.20
N PHE A 10 -33.45 -9.80 7.56
CA PHE A 10 -32.74 -10.60 6.57
C PHE A 10 -32.39 -9.83 5.28
N ILE A 11 -33.26 -8.90 4.86
CA ILE A 11 -33.01 -8.02 3.71
C ILE A 11 -31.87 -7.04 4.05
N TYR A 12 -31.88 -6.43 5.23
CA TYR A 12 -30.79 -5.54 5.65
C TYR A 12 -29.45 -6.28 5.79
N ALA A 13 -29.46 -7.49 6.34
CA ALA A 13 -28.25 -8.30 6.45
C ALA A 13 -27.67 -8.67 5.08
N SER A 14 -28.53 -9.07 4.13
CA SER A 14 -28.09 -9.43 2.77
C SER A 14 -27.56 -8.22 2.00
N LEU A 15 -28.22 -7.06 2.09
CA LEU A 15 -27.73 -5.81 1.51
C LEU A 15 -26.37 -5.41 2.10
N MET A 16 -26.17 -5.54 3.41
CA MET A 16 -24.89 -5.21 4.04
C MET A 16 -23.76 -6.11 3.61
N ILE A 17 -24.00 -7.43 3.51
CA ILE A 17 -23.01 -8.38 2.99
C ILE A 17 -22.63 -8.04 1.55
N ILE A 18 -23.62 -7.73 0.70
CA ILE A 18 -23.40 -7.31 -0.69
C ILE A 18 -22.56 -6.03 -0.72
N THR A 19 -22.90 -5.01 0.08
CA THR A 19 -22.12 -3.76 0.15
C THR A 19 -20.67 -4.01 0.59
N ILE A 20 -20.44 -4.85 1.59
CA ILE A 20 -19.09 -5.21 2.06
C ILE A 20 -18.31 -5.92 0.94
N LEU A 21 -18.93 -6.88 0.24
CA LEU A 21 -18.29 -7.56 -0.88
C LEU A 21 -17.94 -6.60 -2.03
N LEU A 22 -18.85 -5.71 -2.41
CA LEU A 22 -18.58 -4.76 -3.51
C LEU A 22 -17.53 -3.72 -3.14
N THR A 23 -17.54 -3.22 -1.89
CA THR A 23 -16.54 -2.23 -1.41
C THR A 23 -15.18 -2.83 -1.09
N SER A 24 -15.09 -4.15 -0.86
CA SER A 24 -13.83 -4.86 -0.67
C SER A 24 -12.92 -4.88 -1.91
N SER A 25 -13.45 -4.58 -3.09
CA SER A 25 -12.65 -4.36 -4.31
C SER A 25 -11.72 -3.13 -4.23
N ALA A 26 -11.95 -2.25 -3.25
CA ALA A 26 -11.05 -1.14 -2.91
C ALA A 26 -9.93 -1.57 -1.93
N ALA A 27 -9.90 -2.83 -1.48
CA ALA A 27 -8.75 -3.35 -0.76
C ALA A 27 -7.58 -3.45 -1.74
N THR A 28 -6.52 -2.70 -1.49
CA THR A 28 -5.26 -2.81 -2.21
C THR A 28 -4.69 -4.21 -1.96
N ILE A 29 -4.96 -5.15 -2.87
CA ILE A 29 -4.28 -6.44 -2.91
C ILE A 29 -2.83 -6.16 -3.29
N ALA A 30 -1.88 -6.62 -2.48
CA ALA A 30 -0.49 -6.65 -2.90
C ALA A 30 -0.38 -7.62 -4.09
N ASP A 31 -0.17 -7.08 -5.29
CA ASP A 31 0.01 -7.85 -6.54
C ASP A 31 1.48 -8.29 -6.75
N ASP A 32 2.31 -8.12 -5.71
CA ASP A 32 3.71 -8.52 -5.74
C ASP A 32 3.80 -10.05 -5.66
N THR A 33 3.81 -10.67 -6.83
CA THR A 33 3.98 -12.12 -7.01
C THR A 33 5.44 -12.58 -6.97
N ILE A 34 6.38 -11.63 -6.93
CA ILE A 34 7.82 -11.87 -6.97
C ILE A 34 8.40 -11.62 -5.57
N PRO A 35 8.69 -12.67 -4.78
CA PRO A 35 9.15 -12.52 -3.40
C PRO A 35 10.56 -11.91 -3.34
N ILE A 36 10.84 -11.18 -2.25
CA ILE A 36 12.19 -10.71 -1.95
C ILE A 36 13.10 -11.94 -1.72
N PRO A 37 14.27 -12.03 -2.37
CA PRO A 37 15.19 -13.16 -2.19
C PRO A 37 15.71 -13.26 -0.75
N SER A 38 15.90 -14.48 -0.26
CA SER A 38 16.53 -14.73 1.03
C SER A 38 18.05 -14.50 1.01
N ASP A 39 18.67 -14.62 -0.17
CA ASP A 39 20.08 -14.32 -0.38
C ASP A 39 20.29 -12.82 -0.56
N GLY A 40 20.99 -12.19 0.38
CA GLY A 40 21.28 -10.76 0.36
C GLY A 40 22.02 -10.29 -0.90
N SER A 41 22.80 -11.16 -1.54
CA SER A 41 23.52 -10.82 -2.78
C SER A 41 22.59 -10.57 -3.97
N GLN A 42 21.35 -11.07 -3.92
CA GLN A 42 20.36 -10.96 -4.98
C GLN A 42 19.42 -9.76 -4.81
N VAL A 43 19.40 -9.14 -3.62
CA VAL A 43 18.45 -8.07 -3.26
C VAL A 43 18.59 -6.85 -4.17
N ALA A 44 19.81 -6.46 -4.54
CA ALA A 44 20.03 -5.31 -5.42
C ALA A 44 19.41 -5.53 -6.81
N SER A 45 19.71 -6.67 -7.44
CA SER A 45 19.14 -7.04 -8.74
C SER A 45 17.62 -7.20 -8.66
N TRP A 46 17.10 -7.77 -7.57
CA TRP A 46 15.66 -7.85 -7.36
C TRP A 46 15.02 -6.46 -7.26
N PHE A 47 15.63 -5.53 -6.51
CA PHE A 47 15.11 -4.18 -6.34
C PHE A 47 15.02 -3.45 -7.68
N ASP A 48 16.10 -3.47 -8.47
CA ASP A 48 16.16 -2.79 -9.77
C ASP A 48 15.11 -3.33 -10.75
N ASN A 49 14.79 -4.62 -10.67
CA ASN A 49 13.83 -5.27 -11.58
C ASN A 49 12.36 -5.09 -11.16
N ASN A 50 12.08 -4.91 -9.87
CA ASN A 50 10.71 -4.97 -9.34
C ASN A 50 10.20 -3.63 -8.81
N VAL A 51 11.09 -2.73 -8.36
CA VAL A 51 10.71 -1.42 -7.83
C VAL A 51 10.77 -0.38 -8.93
N LYS A 52 9.59 -0.03 -9.46
CA LYS A 52 9.45 0.95 -10.53
C LYS A 52 9.82 2.36 -10.07
N THR A 53 10.38 3.13 -10.99
CA THR A 53 10.73 4.54 -10.73
C THR A 53 9.47 5.37 -10.47
N TYR A 54 9.62 6.50 -9.76
CA TYR A 54 8.54 7.46 -9.53
C TYR A 54 7.80 7.83 -10.83
N ASN A 55 8.54 8.08 -11.91
CA ASN A 55 7.95 8.47 -13.19
C ASN A 55 7.01 7.42 -13.79
N GLU A 56 7.28 6.13 -13.55
CA GLU A 56 6.48 5.03 -14.07
C GLU A 56 5.23 4.75 -13.22
N ARG A 57 5.25 5.10 -11.93
CA ARG A 57 4.14 4.78 -11.00
C ARG A 57 3.29 5.98 -10.57
N LYS A 58 3.75 7.22 -10.76
CA LYS A 58 3.08 8.44 -10.24
C LYS A 58 1.62 8.60 -10.65
N SER A 59 1.21 8.08 -11.81
CA SER A 59 -0.18 8.15 -12.27
C SER A 59 -1.16 7.27 -11.48
N LYS A 60 -0.65 6.31 -10.71
CA LYS A 60 -1.43 5.35 -9.90
C LYS A 60 -1.23 5.54 -8.39
N LEU A 61 -0.37 6.47 -7.99
CA LEU A 61 -0.09 6.74 -6.58
C LEU A 61 -1.16 7.69 -6.00
N ASP A 62 -1.35 7.56 -4.69
CA ASP A 62 -2.09 8.56 -3.93
C ASP A 62 -1.47 9.96 -4.14
N PRO A 63 -2.28 11.02 -4.35
CA PRO A 63 -1.76 12.37 -4.61
C PRO A 63 -0.79 12.91 -3.55
N ALA A 64 -0.95 12.54 -2.27
CA ALA A 64 -0.03 12.96 -1.21
C ALA A 64 1.34 12.25 -1.32
N LEU A 65 1.36 11.00 -1.79
CA LEU A 65 2.59 10.28 -2.10
C LEU A 65 3.30 10.89 -3.31
N VAL A 66 2.55 11.25 -4.36
CA VAL A 66 3.10 11.93 -5.54
C VAL A 66 3.81 13.23 -5.15
N ALA A 67 3.16 14.05 -4.31
CA ALA A 67 3.74 15.31 -3.84
C ALA A 67 5.04 15.10 -3.04
N SER A 68 5.08 14.07 -2.20
CA SER A 68 6.24 13.76 -1.35
C SER A 68 7.42 13.20 -2.17
N GLU A 69 7.15 12.33 -3.14
CA GLU A 69 8.20 11.69 -3.96
C GLU A 69 8.77 12.60 -5.06
N HIS A 70 8.00 13.60 -5.52
CA HIS A 70 8.46 14.55 -6.54
C HIS A 70 9.64 15.42 -6.07
N ALA A 71 9.70 15.75 -4.78
CA ALA A 71 10.70 16.63 -4.21
C ALA A 71 11.35 16.00 -2.96
N PRO A 72 12.19 14.97 -3.12
CA PRO A 72 12.77 14.26 -1.99
C PRO A 72 13.75 15.16 -1.22
N GLN A 73 13.60 15.18 0.11
CA GLN A 73 14.55 15.86 1.00
C GLN A 73 15.72 14.91 1.31
N VAL A 74 16.91 15.22 0.81
CA VAL A 74 18.13 14.46 1.13
C VAL A 74 18.79 15.01 2.39
N ILE A 75 18.65 14.28 3.50
CA ILE A 75 19.31 14.62 4.76
C ILE A 75 20.71 13.98 4.78
N LYS A 76 21.75 14.83 4.74
CA LYS A 76 23.14 14.37 4.90
C LYS A 76 23.49 14.34 6.39
N VAL A 77 23.76 13.14 6.90
CA VAL A 77 24.25 12.96 8.28
C VAL A 77 25.78 12.92 8.24
N SER A 78 26.42 13.90 8.85
CA SER A 78 27.85 13.85 9.14
C SER A 78 28.07 13.12 10.47
N LEU A 79 29.01 12.17 10.48
CA LEU A 79 29.57 11.64 11.72
C LEU A 79 30.21 12.80 12.48
N ALA A 80 29.71 13.11 13.67
CA ALA A 80 30.37 14.02 14.58
C ALA A 80 31.76 13.45 14.89
N LYS A 81 32.82 14.07 14.34
CA LYS A 81 34.17 13.79 14.80
C LYS A 81 34.26 14.29 16.24
N HIS A 82 34.47 13.36 17.16
CA HIS A 82 34.90 13.65 18.51
C HIS A 82 36.12 14.59 18.46
N LEU A 83 35.98 15.83 18.93
CA LEU A 83 37.09 16.74 19.18
C LEU A 83 37.50 16.53 20.65
N PRO A 84 38.63 15.86 20.94
CA PRO A 84 39.22 15.96 22.27
C PRO A 84 39.87 17.33 22.44
N ALA A 85 39.67 17.93 23.62
CA ALA A 85 40.38 19.11 24.10
C ALA A 85 41.83 18.76 24.49
#